data_AF-A0A7K2ECI1-F1
#
_entry.id   AF-A0A7K2ECI1-F1
#
_cell.length_a   1.000
_cell.length_b   1.000
_cell.length_c   1.000
_cell.angle_alpha   90.00
_cell.angle_beta   90.00
_cell.angle_gamma   90.00
#
_symmetry.space_group_name_H-M   'P 1'
#
loop_
_entity.id
_entity.type
_entity.pdbx_description
1 polymer ?
#
loop_
_entity_poly.entity_id
_entity_poly.type
_entity_poly.pdbx_seq_one_letter_code
_entity_poly.pdbx_strand_id
1 'polypeptide(L)'
;RARVKKLAPFLHIDNDPYPVLAEGRVQYIVDAYTTTSKFPYGQRADTEQLGDNSGLRHRFNYVRNSIKAVVDGFDGTTTLYVVDPDDPILRAYRNIFPDLFEDFENMPAELMEHIRYPEDLFRVQTNVWARYQLDNPQEFYEQAKGWSVAQDPGAVTGVLTSPITTPDGVVQQPSREARIDPYYLLTRLPEEDDQDFVILRSYVPVSTEDTRRELTAFMVGKSDPDEYGELVVYKVEPLGLTDGPALVNSKIQSDPSISRVVTLLNQQGSRVEFGDLVLVPVEDSILYVRPLYVVAQSPPVPELQQVIAVLGERVVMCPTLDEALRGLFGLTLVSDSQDASASSCVGNTAGLAAEIAAAEPDPAPPAEPAPAPPEPAPTPPEPAPAPAPPVPPGDIPDAVSGLLERAVELFAEADAALRDGRLDLYQQRIDEAEELIRRASEELGDSL
;
A
#
# COMPACT_ATOMS: atom_id res chain seq x y z
N ARG A 1 17.56 -21.44 4.89
CA ARG A 1 17.11 -21.62 6.30
C ARG A 1 17.84 -22.73 7.07
N ALA A 2 17.64 -24.03 6.76
CA ALA A 2 18.23 -25.13 7.53
C ALA A 2 19.77 -25.07 7.61
N ARG A 3 20.43 -24.61 6.53
CA ARG A 3 21.88 -24.41 6.50
C ARG A 3 22.34 -23.29 7.42
N VAL A 4 21.70 -22.12 7.37
CA VAL A 4 21.96 -20.99 8.27
C VAL A 4 21.78 -21.41 9.74
N LYS A 5 20.68 -22.10 10.07
CA LYS A 5 20.42 -22.60 11.43
C LYS A 5 21.48 -23.62 11.91
N LYS A 6 22.09 -24.37 10.99
CA LYS A 6 23.16 -25.32 11.32
C LYS A 6 24.48 -24.60 11.60
N LEU A 7 24.77 -23.52 10.87
CA LEU A 7 25.99 -22.71 11.05
C LEU A 7 25.91 -21.82 12.30
N ALA A 8 24.77 -21.17 12.50
CA ALA A 8 24.54 -20.24 13.59
C ALA A 8 23.24 -20.61 14.35
N PRO A 9 23.25 -21.68 15.17
CA PRO A 9 22.05 -22.18 15.87
C PRO A 9 21.53 -21.25 16.96
N PHE A 10 22.30 -20.22 17.32
CA PHE A 10 21.93 -19.17 18.27
C PHE A 10 21.12 -18.03 17.65
N LEU A 11 20.97 -18.01 16.32
CA LEU A 11 20.15 -17.03 15.61
C LEU A 11 18.75 -17.56 15.35
N HIS A 12 17.80 -16.64 15.34
CA HIS A 12 16.41 -16.90 15.00
C HIS A 12 16.19 -16.53 13.53
N ILE A 13 15.76 -17.48 12.72
CA ILE A 13 15.73 -17.30 11.25
C ILE A 13 14.34 -16.89 10.80
N ASP A 14 14.25 -15.89 9.96
CA ASP A 14 13.00 -15.45 9.34
C ASP A 14 12.29 -16.58 8.59
N ASN A 15 10.98 -16.42 8.42
CA ASN A 15 10.15 -17.36 7.71
C ASN A 15 10.30 -17.31 6.18
N ASP A 16 10.61 -16.14 5.61
CA ASP A 16 10.56 -15.84 4.18
C ASP A 16 11.96 -15.61 3.55
N PRO A 17 12.68 -16.70 3.21
CA PRO A 17 13.90 -16.59 2.42
C PRO A 17 13.56 -16.29 0.96
N TYR A 18 14.19 -15.29 0.37
CA TYR A 18 13.91 -14.88 -1.00
C TYR A 18 15.09 -15.09 -1.95
N PRO A 19 14.85 -15.50 -3.21
CA PRO A 19 15.90 -15.66 -4.21
C PRO A 19 16.25 -14.31 -4.84
N VAL A 20 17.54 -14.13 -5.09
CA VAL A 20 18.13 -13.00 -5.83
C VAL A 20 19.03 -13.59 -6.92
N LEU A 21 18.99 -13.00 -8.11
CA LEU A 21 19.95 -13.29 -9.15
C LEU A 21 21.12 -12.32 -8.98
N ALA A 22 22.28 -12.82 -8.57
CA ALA A 22 23.49 -12.02 -8.42
C ALA A 22 24.69 -12.79 -8.98
N GLU A 23 25.55 -12.11 -9.73
CA GLU A 23 26.72 -12.67 -10.40
C GLU A 23 26.37 -13.87 -11.31
N GLY A 24 25.20 -13.84 -11.93
CA GLY A 24 24.69 -14.93 -12.77
C GLY A 24 24.32 -16.22 -12.01
N ARG A 25 24.20 -16.15 -10.68
CA ARG A 25 23.83 -17.26 -9.81
C ARG A 25 22.59 -16.93 -8.99
N VAL A 26 21.78 -17.94 -8.69
CA VAL A 26 20.67 -17.79 -7.75
C VAL A 26 21.23 -17.88 -6.34
N GLN A 27 21.13 -16.79 -5.60
CA GLN A 27 21.49 -16.70 -4.19
C GLN A 27 20.22 -16.50 -3.36
N TYR A 28 20.14 -17.12 -2.19
CA TYR A 28 19.02 -16.93 -1.27
C TYR A 28 19.46 -16.03 -0.13
N ILE A 29 18.75 -14.91 0.04
CA ILE A 29 18.92 -14.04 1.20
C ILE A 29 17.94 -14.48 2.27
N VAL A 30 18.39 -14.52 3.52
CA VAL A 30 17.59 -14.92 4.68
C VAL A 30 17.90 -14.00 5.85
N ASP A 31 16.88 -13.36 6.38
CA ASP A 31 17.01 -12.56 7.59
C ASP A 31 17.22 -13.43 8.84
N ALA A 32 18.07 -12.95 9.73
CA ALA A 32 18.37 -13.60 11.00
C ALA A 32 18.42 -12.60 12.15
N TYR A 33 17.80 -13.00 13.26
CA TYR A 33 17.55 -12.18 14.41
C TYR A 33 18.36 -12.63 15.61
N THR A 34 18.84 -11.67 16.38
CA THR A 34 19.17 -11.89 17.78
C THR A 34 17.95 -11.56 18.64
N THR A 35 17.69 -12.38 19.64
CA THR A 35 16.56 -12.17 20.55
C THR A 35 16.93 -12.48 21.99
N THR A 36 16.22 -11.87 22.93
CA THR A 36 16.25 -12.31 24.33
C THR A 36 14.91 -12.04 25.01
N SER A 37 14.61 -12.80 26.06
CA SER A 37 13.46 -12.59 26.95
C SER A 37 13.84 -11.90 28.27
N LYS A 38 15.10 -11.48 28.38
CA LYS A 38 15.70 -10.94 29.61
C LYS A 38 16.17 -9.50 29.47
N PHE A 39 15.75 -8.80 28.42
CA PHE A 39 16.13 -7.41 28.25
C PHE A 39 15.46 -6.56 29.35
N PRO A 40 16.19 -5.78 30.15
CA PRO A 40 15.61 -5.00 31.24
C PRO A 40 14.55 -4.01 30.74
N TYR A 41 13.45 -3.88 31.47
CA TYR A 41 12.35 -2.96 31.14
C TYR A 41 11.71 -3.14 29.75
N GLY A 42 12.00 -4.24 29.06
CA GLY A 42 11.41 -4.56 27.76
C GLY A 42 10.03 -5.20 27.90
N GLN A 43 9.04 -4.67 27.17
CA GLN A 43 7.74 -5.28 27.02
C GLN A 43 7.84 -6.56 26.17
N ARG A 44 7.07 -7.59 26.54
CA ARG A 44 6.97 -8.81 25.72
C ARG A 44 6.35 -8.49 24.36
N ALA A 45 7.00 -8.97 23.30
CA ALA A 45 6.50 -8.83 21.94
C ALA A 45 5.20 -9.64 21.74
N ASP A 46 4.31 -9.10 20.91
CA ASP A 46 3.17 -9.82 20.38
C ASP A 46 3.61 -10.62 19.15
N THR A 47 3.43 -11.94 19.21
CA THR A 47 3.84 -12.89 18.18
C THR A 47 2.64 -13.63 17.56
N GLU A 48 1.40 -13.21 17.85
CA GLU A 48 0.19 -13.92 17.42
C GLU A 48 0.04 -13.93 15.89
N GLN A 49 0.50 -12.88 15.24
CA GLN A 49 0.39 -12.68 13.78
C GLN A 49 1.61 -13.17 13.00
N LEU A 50 2.62 -13.77 13.62
CA LEU A 50 3.77 -14.32 12.89
C LEU A 50 3.39 -15.64 12.20
N GLY A 51 4.01 -16.03 11.09
CA GLY A 51 3.73 -17.33 10.45
C GLY A 51 4.33 -18.51 11.22
N ASP A 52 3.70 -19.70 11.24
CA ASP A 52 4.07 -20.86 12.11
C ASP A 52 5.55 -21.24 12.12
N ASN A 53 6.24 -21.01 11.01
CA ASN A 53 7.64 -21.35 10.83
C ASN A 53 8.60 -20.20 11.18
N SER A 54 8.11 -19.02 11.58
CA SER A 54 8.92 -17.86 11.93
C SER A 54 9.87 -18.15 13.10
N GLY A 55 11.12 -17.74 12.95
CA GLY A 55 12.13 -17.80 14.02
C GLY A 55 11.78 -16.94 15.22
N LEU A 56 10.87 -15.97 15.08
CA LEU A 56 10.38 -15.09 16.13
C LEU A 56 9.14 -15.64 16.84
N ARG A 57 8.60 -16.82 16.48
CA ARG A 57 7.47 -17.44 17.21
C ARG A 57 7.87 -18.10 18.53
N HIS A 58 8.40 -17.29 19.43
CA HIS A 58 8.68 -17.63 20.82
C HIS A 58 8.58 -16.39 21.69
N ARG A 59 8.75 -16.56 23.01
CA ARG A 59 8.72 -15.42 23.95
C ARG A 59 10.04 -14.65 23.89
N PHE A 60 9.97 -13.36 23.58
CA PHE A 60 11.08 -12.41 23.68
C PHE A 60 10.57 -11.02 24.07
N ASN A 61 11.48 -10.16 24.50
CA ASN A 61 11.23 -8.74 24.80
C ASN A 61 12.33 -7.82 24.23
N TYR A 62 13.17 -8.38 23.35
CA TYR A 62 14.20 -7.71 22.56
C TYR A 62 14.41 -8.51 21.28
N VAL A 63 14.53 -7.81 20.17
CA VAL A 63 14.82 -8.36 18.84
C VAL A 63 15.59 -7.34 18.02
N ARG A 64 16.56 -7.79 17.23
CA ARG A 64 17.24 -7.00 16.19
C ARG A 64 17.41 -7.85 14.93
N ASN A 65 17.22 -7.25 13.75
CA ASN A 65 17.64 -7.84 12.47
C ASN A 65 19.14 -7.65 12.30
N SER A 66 19.91 -8.39 13.08
CA SER A 66 21.35 -8.13 13.18
C SER A 66 22.12 -8.70 12.00
N ILE A 67 21.56 -9.69 11.28
CA ILE A 67 22.28 -10.43 10.26
C ILE A 67 21.39 -10.67 9.03
N LYS A 68 21.99 -10.54 7.85
CA LYS A 68 21.50 -11.10 6.59
C LYS A 68 22.40 -12.23 6.15
N ALA A 69 21.82 -13.43 6.02
CA ALA A 69 22.53 -14.60 5.55
C ALA A 69 22.31 -14.77 4.04
N VAL A 70 23.39 -14.88 3.29
CA VAL A 70 23.35 -15.17 1.85
C VAL A 70 23.80 -16.60 1.62
N VAL A 71 23.00 -17.39 0.91
CA VAL A 71 23.26 -18.80 0.61
C VAL A 71 23.28 -19.01 -0.90
N ASP A 72 24.42 -19.38 -1.47
CA ASP A 72 24.52 -19.77 -2.88
C ASP A 72 23.63 -20.99 -3.17
N GLY A 73 22.74 -20.89 -4.15
CA GLY A 73 21.77 -21.93 -4.47
C GLY A 73 22.38 -23.19 -5.11
N PHE A 74 23.60 -23.10 -5.63
CA PHE A 74 24.29 -24.18 -6.33
C PHE A 74 25.19 -25.01 -5.40
N ASP A 75 26.11 -24.37 -4.65
CA ASP A 75 27.06 -25.06 -3.77
C ASP A 75 26.74 -24.91 -2.26
N GLY A 76 25.82 -24.01 -1.92
CA GLY A 76 25.40 -23.74 -0.55
C GLY A 76 26.41 -22.95 0.27
N THR A 77 27.44 -22.37 -0.34
CA THR A 77 28.32 -21.40 0.32
C THR A 77 27.45 -20.37 1.05
N THR A 78 27.76 -20.11 2.32
CA THR A 78 26.93 -19.27 3.18
C THR A 78 27.78 -18.19 3.80
N THR A 79 27.38 -16.94 3.61
CA THR A 79 28.00 -15.76 4.22
C THR A 79 27.00 -15.08 5.13
N LEU A 80 27.42 -14.67 6.32
CA LEU A 80 26.58 -13.99 7.32
C LEU A 80 27.02 -12.53 7.43
N TYR A 81 26.27 -11.62 6.83
CA TYR A 81 26.58 -10.19 6.84
C TYR A 81 25.95 -9.49 8.04
N VAL A 82 26.72 -8.62 8.71
CA VAL A 82 26.33 -7.91 9.92
C VAL A 82 25.63 -6.59 9.61
N VAL A 83 24.31 -6.57 9.71
CA VAL A 83 23.46 -5.42 9.40
C VAL A 83 23.40 -4.40 10.55
N ASP A 84 23.31 -4.88 11.80
CA ASP A 84 23.28 -4.03 12.99
C ASP A 84 24.54 -4.29 13.83
N PRO A 85 25.65 -3.57 13.59
CA PRO A 85 26.90 -3.75 14.33
C PRO A 85 26.80 -3.31 15.79
N ASP A 86 25.79 -2.51 16.15
CA ASP A 86 25.58 -1.99 17.51
C ASP A 86 24.81 -2.96 18.40
N ASP A 87 24.20 -4.01 17.84
CA ASP A 87 23.50 -5.03 18.60
C ASP A 87 24.43 -5.70 19.65
N PRO A 88 24.19 -5.50 20.97
CA PRO A 88 25.01 -6.08 22.02
C PRO A 88 25.06 -7.61 22.01
N ILE A 89 23.99 -8.28 21.55
CA ILE A 89 23.97 -9.75 21.47
C ILE A 89 24.87 -10.20 20.33
N LEU A 90 24.75 -9.59 19.14
CA LEU A 90 25.62 -9.90 18.01
C LEU A 90 27.08 -9.64 18.33
N ARG A 91 27.41 -8.50 18.96
CA ARG A 91 28.80 -8.18 19.34
C ARG A 91 29.43 -9.25 20.22
N ALA A 92 28.67 -9.84 21.14
CA ALA A 92 29.16 -10.97 21.95
C ALA A 92 29.47 -12.20 21.08
N TYR A 93 28.61 -12.53 20.11
CA TYR A 93 28.85 -13.64 19.19
C TYR A 93 30.00 -13.40 18.22
N ARG A 94 30.18 -12.18 17.69
CA ARG A 94 31.35 -11.81 16.86
C ARG A 94 32.66 -11.99 17.62
N ASN A 95 32.70 -11.66 18.91
CA ASN A 95 33.89 -11.88 19.74
C ASN A 95 34.22 -13.37 19.95
N ILE A 96 33.21 -14.24 19.97
CA ILE A 96 33.39 -15.69 20.14
C ILE A 96 33.76 -16.36 18.81
N PHE A 97 33.18 -15.90 17.70
CA PHE A 97 33.34 -16.47 16.36
C PHE A 97 33.76 -15.39 15.35
N PRO A 98 35.01 -14.92 15.39
CA PRO A 98 35.45 -13.79 14.56
C PRO A 98 35.38 -14.07 13.06
N ASP A 99 35.60 -15.33 12.65
CA ASP A 99 35.63 -15.73 11.24
C ASP A 99 34.24 -16.11 10.67
N LEU A 100 33.19 -16.07 11.49
CA LEU A 100 31.84 -16.51 11.09
C LEU A 100 31.04 -15.41 10.40
N PHE A 101 31.38 -14.15 10.65
CA PHE A 101 30.61 -12.98 10.23
C PHE A 101 31.44 -12.09 9.32
N GLU A 102 30.77 -11.54 8.31
CA GLU A 102 31.31 -10.56 7.38
C GLU A 102 30.67 -9.19 7.65
N ASP A 103 31.41 -8.11 7.44
CA ASP A 103 30.83 -6.76 7.54
C ASP A 103 29.88 -6.50 6.37
N PHE A 104 28.79 -5.79 6.63
CA PHE A 104 27.76 -5.52 5.62
C PHE A 104 28.29 -4.69 4.44
N GLU A 105 29.26 -3.82 4.69
CA GLU A 105 29.97 -3.04 3.66
C GLU A 105 30.72 -3.92 2.64
N ASN A 106 31.04 -5.17 2.99
CA ASN A 106 31.70 -6.11 2.08
C ASN A 106 30.70 -6.91 1.24
N MET A 107 29.39 -6.68 1.40
CA MET A 107 28.38 -7.29 0.56
C MET A 107 28.51 -6.76 -0.88
N PRO A 108 28.50 -7.63 -1.91
CA PRO A 108 28.46 -7.20 -3.30
C PRO A 108 27.31 -6.24 -3.59
N ALA A 109 27.56 -5.17 -4.35
CA ALA A 109 26.57 -4.13 -4.66
C ALA A 109 25.26 -4.71 -5.26
N GLU A 110 25.38 -5.65 -6.19
CA GLU A 110 24.22 -6.33 -6.81
C GLU A 110 23.34 -7.05 -5.77
N LEU A 111 23.91 -7.57 -4.67
CA LEU A 111 23.13 -8.15 -3.58
C LEU A 111 22.51 -7.06 -2.68
N MET A 112 23.22 -5.96 -2.45
CA MET A 112 22.73 -4.85 -1.62
C MET A 112 21.48 -4.21 -2.22
N GLU A 113 21.43 -4.04 -3.54
CA GLU A 113 20.27 -3.51 -4.28
C GLU A 113 19.00 -4.39 -4.14
N HIS A 114 19.15 -5.66 -3.76
CA HIS A 114 18.03 -6.60 -3.61
C HIS A 114 17.65 -6.87 -2.15
N ILE A 115 18.18 -6.09 -1.22
CA ILE A 115 17.84 -6.24 0.19
C ILE A 115 16.39 -5.84 0.43
N ARG A 116 15.72 -6.55 1.34
CA ARG A 116 14.37 -6.25 1.79
C ARG A 116 14.35 -6.00 3.29
N TYR A 117 13.44 -5.15 3.75
CA TYR A 117 13.14 -5.03 5.16
C TYR A 117 12.41 -6.29 5.66
N PRO A 118 12.85 -6.91 6.77
CA PRO A 118 12.29 -8.19 7.25
C PRO A 118 10.81 -8.13 7.65
N GLU A 119 10.01 -9.01 7.06
CA GLU A 119 8.57 -9.08 7.29
C GLU A 119 8.19 -9.47 8.74
N ASP A 120 8.79 -10.53 9.31
CA ASP A 120 8.46 -10.95 10.69
C ASP A 120 8.80 -9.86 11.71
N LEU A 121 9.93 -9.17 11.54
CA LEU A 121 10.31 -8.06 12.40
C LEU A 121 9.33 -6.89 12.25
N PHE A 122 8.94 -6.56 11.02
CA PHE A 122 8.00 -5.50 10.76
C PHE A 122 6.61 -5.79 11.34
N ARG A 123 6.13 -7.05 11.29
CA ARG A 123 4.90 -7.49 12.00
C ARG A 123 4.99 -7.20 13.50
N VAL A 124 6.14 -7.49 14.13
CA VAL A 124 6.36 -7.24 15.56
C VAL A 124 6.41 -5.75 15.87
N GLN A 125 7.18 -4.97 15.12
CA GLN A 125 7.33 -3.53 15.32
C GLN A 125 6.02 -2.80 15.12
N THR A 126 5.26 -3.14 14.08
CA THR A 126 3.97 -2.51 13.80
C THR A 126 2.96 -2.77 14.92
N ASN A 127 2.94 -3.98 15.50
CA ASN A 127 2.10 -4.32 16.65
C ASN A 127 2.49 -3.57 17.93
N VAL A 128 3.80 -3.40 18.18
CA VAL A 128 4.30 -2.62 19.32
C VAL A 128 3.96 -1.14 19.13
N TRP A 129 4.25 -0.58 17.96
CA TRP A 129 3.99 0.83 17.67
C TRP A 129 2.51 1.19 17.81
N ALA A 130 1.61 0.36 17.28
CA ALA A 130 0.16 0.57 17.37
C ALA A 130 -0.34 0.80 18.81
N ARG A 131 0.32 0.15 19.78
CA ARG A 131 -0.01 0.26 21.20
C ARG A 131 0.70 1.42 21.91
N TYR A 132 1.92 1.75 21.53
CA TYR A 132 2.80 2.64 22.30
C TYR A 132 3.05 4.01 21.67
N GLN A 133 2.51 4.32 20.49
CA GLN A 133 2.64 5.64 19.86
C GLN A 133 1.97 6.79 20.63
N LEU A 134 1.24 6.50 21.71
CA LEU A 134 0.57 7.49 22.54
C LEU A 134 1.51 8.07 23.60
N ASP A 135 1.78 9.38 23.50
CA ASP A 135 2.62 10.09 24.47
C ASP A 135 1.90 10.37 25.80
N ASN A 136 0.57 10.52 25.77
CA ASN A 136 -0.21 10.84 26.96
C ASN A 136 -0.55 9.56 27.75
N PRO A 137 -0.09 9.42 29.02
CA PRO A 137 -0.36 8.22 29.81
C PRO A 137 -1.85 7.94 30.03
N GLN A 138 -2.67 8.98 30.18
CA GLN A 138 -4.11 8.82 30.36
C GLN A 138 -4.76 8.24 29.10
N GLU A 139 -4.41 8.77 27.92
CA GLU A 139 -4.90 8.25 26.64
C GLU A 139 -4.46 6.79 26.40
N PHE A 140 -3.23 6.44 26.82
CA PHE A 140 -2.74 5.07 26.77
C PHE A 140 -3.55 4.12 27.66
N TYR A 141 -3.85 4.52 28.91
CA TYR A 141 -4.64 3.70 29.83
C TYR A 141 -6.10 3.55 29.39
N GLU A 142 -6.69 4.60 28.81
CA GLU A 142 -8.05 4.59 28.30
C GLU A 142 -8.17 3.87 26.95
N GLN A 143 -7.05 3.65 26.26
CA GLN A 143 -6.99 3.15 24.87
C GLN A 143 -7.82 3.96 23.87
N ALA A 144 -8.25 5.18 24.23
CA ALA A 144 -9.21 5.98 23.45
C ALA A 144 -8.70 6.36 22.06
N LYS A 145 -7.36 6.45 21.90
CA LYS A 145 -6.67 6.74 20.63
C LYS A 145 -5.67 5.66 20.23
N GLY A 146 -5.79 4.47 20.81
CA GLY A 146 -4.93 3.35 20.43
C GLY A 146 -5.16 2.96 18.97
N TRP A 147 -4.15 2.39 18.33
CA TRP A 147 -4.27 1.83 16.99
C TRP A 147 -4.23 0.31 17.03
N SER A 148 -4.80 -0.29 16.00
CA SER A 148 -4.64 -1.70 15.69
C SER A 148 -4.33 -1.84 14.21
N VAL A 149 -3.59 -2.89 13.85
CA VAL A 149 -3.40 -3.21 12.43
C VAL A 149 -4.77 -3.41 11.79
N ALA A 150 -4.93 -2.91 10.56
CA ALA A 150 -6.16 -3.02 9.80
C ALA A 150 -6.56 -4.48 9.54
N GLN A 151 -7.87 -4.71 9.42
CA GLN A 151 -8.42 -6.02 9.08
C GLN A 151 -8.11 -6.35 7.61
N ASP A 152 -7.68 -7.58 7.37
CA ASP A 152 -7.53 -8.18 6.05
C ASP A 152 -8.93 -8.56 5.53
N PRO A 153 -9.35 -7.99 4.39
CA PRO A 153 -10.63 -8.36 3.78
C PRO A 153 -10.70 -9.82 3.29
N GLY A 154 -9.57 -10.53 3.19
CA GLY A 154 -9.47 -11.95 2.85
C GLY A 154 -9.80 -12.28 1.39
N ALA A 155 -9.26 -13.38 0.88
CA ALA A 155 -9.31 -13.72 -0.55
C ALA A 155 -10.65 -14.28 -1.05
N VAL A 156 -11.49 -14.86 -0.19
CA VAL A 156 -12.67 -15.63 -0.63
C VAL A 156 -13.96 -14.84 -0.42
N THR A 157 -14.83 -14.81 -1.43
CA THR A 157 -16.22 -14.35 -1.26
C THR A 157 -16.98 -15.30 -0.35
N GLY A 158 -17.28 -14.86 0.86
CA GLY A 158 -18.03 -15.62 1.86
C GLY A 158 -17.15 -16.03 3.05
N VAL A 159 -17.66 -15.77 4.25
CA VAL A 159 -16.99 -16.11 5.50
C VAL A 159 -16.78 -17.63 5.54
N LEU A 160 -15.53 -18.08 5.44
CA LEU A 160 -15.18 -19.42 5.92
C LEU A 160 -15.21 -19.38 7.44
N THR A 161 -16.41 -19.34 8.03
CA THR A 161 -16.57 -19.79 9.41
C THR A 161 -16.33 -21.29 9.34
N SER A 162 -15.10 -21.74 9.51
CA SER A 162 -14.89 -23.13 9.94
C SER A 162 -15.38 -23.18 11.38
N PRO A 163 -16.55 -23.77 11.68
CA PRO A 163 -16.96 -23.90 13.06
C PRO A 163 -15.94 -24.84 13.72
N ILE A 164 -15.26 -24.37 14.77
CA ILE A 164 -14.52 -25.27 15.64
C ILE A 164 -15.58 -26.00 16.46
N THR A 165 -15.90 -27.24 16.07
CA THR A 165 -16.80 -28.09 16.84
C THR A 165 -16.06 -28.62 18.07
N THR A 166 -16.20 -27.96 19.21
CA THR A 166 -15.83 -28.56 20.50
C THR A 166 -16.89 -29.58 20.94
N PRO A 167 -16.53 -30.63 21.69
CA PRO A 167 -17.46 -31.65 22.17
C PRO A 167 -18.68 -31.13 22.96
N ASP A 168 -18.62 -29.89 23.47
CA ASP A 168 -19.65 -29.27 24.32
C ASP A 168 -20.57 -28.27 23.58
N GLY A 169 -20.56 -28.25 22.24
CA GLY A 169 -21.38 -27.35 21.42
C GLY A 169 -20.56 -26.31 20.66
N VAL A 170 -21.19 -25.71 19.65
CA VAL A 170 -20.55 -24.76 18.71
C VAL A 170 -20.15 -23.49 19.46
N VAL A 171 -18.85 -23.28 19.64
CA VAL A 171 -18.30 -21.95 19.96
C VAL A 171 -18.07 -21.26 18.63
N GLN A 172 -18.99 -20.38 18.23
CA GLN A 172 -18.64 -19.32 17.29
C GLN A 172 -17.67 -18.42 18.06
N GLN A 173 -16.36 -18.63 17.93
CA GLN A 173 -15.46 -17.53 18.26
C GLN A 173 -15.83 -16.40 17.28
N PRO A 174 -16.00 -15.16 17.75
CA PRO A 174 -15.81 -14.04 16.85
C PRO A 174 -14.34 -14.16 16.42
N SER A 175 -14.08 -14.76 15.26
CA SER A 175 -12.77 -14.63 14.66
C SER A 175 -12.60 -13.14 14.49
N ARG A 176 -11.79 -12.49 15.35
CA ARG A 176 -11.23 -11.18 15.01
C ARG A 176 -10.78 -11.32 13.57
N GLU A 177 -11.29 -10.45 12.71
CA GLU A 177 -10.93 -10.49 11.30
C GLU A 177 -9.39 -10.55 11.23
N ALA A 178 -8.88 -11.42 10.36
CA ALA A 178 -7.44 -11.55 10.18
C ALA A 178 -6.84 -10.15 9.96
N ARG A 179 -5.59 -9.94 10.38
CA ARG A 179 -4.95 -8.63 10.20
C ARG A 179 -4.18 -8.63 8.90
N ILE A 180 -4.15 -7.48 8.22
CA ILE A 180 -3.42 -7.35 6.97
C ILE A 180 -1.95 -7.72 7.20
N ASP A 181 -1.47 -8.60 6.33
CA ASP A 181 -0.06 -8.95 6.27
C ASP A 181 0.71 -7.78 5.64
N PRO A 182 1.97 -7.53 6.05
CA PRO A 182 2.78 -6.57 5.36
C PRO A 182 3.04 -7.00 3.91
N TYR A 183 3.13 -6.03 3.02
CA TYR A 183 3.49 -6.29 1.62
C TYR A 183 4.51 -5.26 1.15
N TYR A 184 5.32 -5.68 0.18
CA TYR A 184 6.32 -4.81 -0.41
C TYR A 184 5.73 -4.04 -1.59
N LEU A 185 6.16 -2.80 -1.73
CA LEU A 185 5.75 -1.90 -2.78
C LEU A 185 6.97 -1.10 -3.23
N LEU A 186 7.06 -0.90 -4.54
CA LEU A 186 7.95 0.09 -5.12
C LEU A 186 7.11 1.33 -5.40
N THR A 187 7.30 2.40 -4.61
CA THR A 187 6.46 3.60 -4.69
C THR A 187 7.24 4.84 -4.31
N ARG A 188 6.82 5.99 -4.83
CA ARG A 188 7.17 7.29 -4.24
C ARG A 188 6.35 7.47 -2.97
N LEU A 189 7.01 7.75 -1.85
CA LEU A 189 6.31 8.07 -0.60
C LEU A 189 5.82 9.52 -0.61
N PRO A 190 4.78 9.86 0.17
CA PRO A 190 4.37 11.26 0.32
C PRO A 190 5.55 12.13 0.82
N GLU A 191 5.68 13.34 0.29
CA GLU A 191 6.76 14.30 0.61
C GLU A 191 8.17 13.91 0.10
N GLU A 192 8.29 12.83 -0.66
CA GLU A 192 9.55 12.36 -1.25
C GLU A 192 9.52 12.46 -2.78
N ASP A 193 10.66 12.82 -3.38
CA ASP A 193 10.78 12.98 -4.83
C ASP A 193 11.13 11.66 -5.54
N ASP A 194 11.83 10.77 -4.85
CA ASP A 194 12.36 9.52 -5.38
C ASP A 194 11.46 8.32 -5.06
N GLN A 195 11.63 7.23 -5.82
CA GLN A 195 10.90 5.99 -5.62
C GLN A 195 11.69 5.05 -4.71
N ASP A 196 11.03 4.55 -3.67
CA ASP A 196 11.63 3.64 -2.70
C ASP A 196 11.02 2.24 -2.76
N PHE A 197 11.84 1.22 -2.48
CA PHE A 197 11.36 -0.11 -2.20
C PHE A 197 11.04 -0.27 -0.71
N VAL A 198 9.75 -0.31 -0.38
CA VAL A 198 9.26 -0.29 1.01
C VAL A 198 8.42 -1.50 1.35
N ILE A 199 8.38 -1.87 2.62
CA ILE A 199 7.34 -2.73 3.19
C ILE A 199 6.28 -1.87 3.87
N LEU A 200 5.00 -2.14 3.66
CA LEU A 200 3.90 -1.29 4.16
C LEU A 200 2.91 -2.07 5.02
N ARG A 201 2.36 -1.42 6.05
CA ARG A 201 1.25 -1.95 6.84
C ARG A 201 0.33 -0.84 7.36
N SER A 202 -0.98 -1.03 7.25
CA SER A 202 -2.00 -0.04 7.62
C SER A 202 -2.59 -0.23 9.00
N TYR A 203 -3.08 0.88 9.57
CA TYR A 203 -3.68 0.98 10.90
C TYR A 203 -5.10 1.53 10.87
N VAL A 204 -5.92 1.03 11.79
CA VAL A 204 -7.26 1.49 12.13
C VAL A 204 -7.34 1.76 13.64
N PRO A 205 -8.31 2.53 14.13
CA PRO A 205 -8.49 2.75 15.56
C PRO A 205 -8.78 1.45 16.31
N VAL A 206 -8.26 1.32 17.53
CA VAL A 206 -8.71 0.26 18.44
C VAL A 206 -10.20 0.46 18.71
N SER A 207 -10.96 -0.63 18.58
CA SER A 207 -12.38 -0.65 18.91
C SER A 207 -12.80 -2.02 19.41
N THR A 208 -13.86 -2.04 20.21
CA THR A 208 -14.50 -3.30 20.61
C THR A 208 -15.06 -3.97 19.35
N GLU A 209 -14.76 -5.26 19.19
CA GLU A 209 -15.24 -6.09 18.07
C GLU A 209 -14.90 -5.57 16.66
N ASP A 210 -13.80 -4.81 16.51
CA ASP A 210 -13.33 -4.34 15.19
C ASP A 210 -14.40 -3.53 14.42
N THR A 211 -15.17 -2.74 15.16
CA THR A 211 -16.27 -1.92 14.63
C THR A 211 -15.77 -0.66 13.92
N ARG A 212 -14.62 -0.11 14.33
CA ARG A 212 -13.95 1.01 13.67
C ARG A 212 -12.96 0.49 12.64
N ARG A 213 -13.13 0.93 11.40
CA ARG A 213 -12.43 0.39 10.22
C ARG A 213 -11.93 1.48 9.30
N GLU A 214 -11.95 2.73 9.75
CA GLU A 214 -11.43 3.89 9.02
C GLU A 214 -9.90 3.87 9.06
N LEU A 215 -9.26 4.15 7.94
CA LEU A 215 -7.81 4.26 7.88
C LEU A 215 -7.35 5.45 8.74
N THR A 216 -6.41 5.18 9.63
CA THR A 216 -5.87 6.19 10.56
C THR A 216 -4.41 6.51 10.27
N ALA A 217 -3.64 5.51 9.88
CA ALA A 217 -2.24 5.66 9.55
C ALA A 217 -1.77 4.46 8.73
N PHE A 218 -0.58 4.57 8.14
CA PHE A 218 0.20 3.43 7.69
C PHE A 218 1.66 3.63 8.07
N MET A 219 2.35 2.53 8.30
CA MET A 219 3.80 2.52 8.52
C MET A 219 4.47 1.91 7.31
N VAL A 220 5.61 2.46 6.94
CA VAL A 220 6.52 1.90 5.95
C VAL A 220 7.88 1.59 6.58
N GLY A 221 8.54 0.55 6.09
CA GLY A 221 9.94 0.27 6.35
C GLY A 221 10.74 0.31 5.05
N LYS A 222 11.73 1.20 4.98
CA LYS A 222 12.56 1.38 3.78
C LYS A 222 13.56 0.24 3.63
N SER A 223 13.73 -0.23 2.39
CA SER A 223 14.67 -1.31 2.04
C SER A 223 15.88 -0.83 1.23
N ASP A 224 15.81 0.38 0.69
CA ASP A 224 16.86 0.96 -0.14
C ASP A 224 18.15 1.15 0.67
N PRO A 225 19.35 0.85 0.11
CA PRO A 225 20.58 0.79 0.91
C PRO A 225 20.92 2.04 1.71
N ASP A 226 20.64 3.22 1.17
CA ASP A 226 21.00 4.51 1.79
C ASP A 226 20.11 4.84 3.01
N GLU A 227 18.88 4.35 3.02
CA GLU A 227 17.88 4.57 4.08
C GLU A 227 17.42 3.25 4.71
N TYR A 228 18.23 2.19 4.57
CA TYR A 228 17.82 0.84 4.92
C TYR A 228 17.44 0.77 6.41
N GLY A 229 16.21 0.36 6.63
CA GLY A 229 15.66 0.09 7.95
C GLY A 229 15.09 1.28 8.70
N GLU A 230 14.97 2.43 8.03
CA GLU A 230 14.15 3.53 8.50
C GLU A 230 12.67 3.15 8.51
N LEU A 231 11.98 3.52 9.59
CA LEU A 231 10.55 3.30 9.78
C LEU A 231 9.84 4.64 9.79
N VAL A 232 8.96 4.86 8.82
CA VAL A 232 8.21 6.11 8.69
C VAL A 232 6.72 5.83 8.89
N VAL A 233 6.02 6.72 9.60
CA VAL A 233 4.60 6.58 9.90
C VAL A 233 3.85 7.78 9.35
N TYR A 234 3.00 7.51 8.36
CA TYR A 234 2.12 8.50 7.76
C TYR A 234 0.76 8.45 8.44
N LYS A 235 0.35 9.57 9.03
CA LYS A 235 -0.96 9.73 9.66
C LYS A 235 -1.93 10.33 8.64
N VAL A 236 -3.13 9.76 8.57
CA VAL A 236 -4.15 10.20 7.62
C VAL A 236 -4.98 11.31 8.27
N GLU A 237 -5.01 12.49 7.65
CA GLU A 237 -5.77 13.64 8.13
C GLU A 237 -6.81 14.11 7.08
N PRO A 238 -8.03 14.47 7.49
CA PRO A 238 -8.57 14.38 8.85
C PRO A 238 -8.89 12.93 9.26
N LEU A 239 -8.64 12.59 10.52
CA LEU A 239 -8.88 11.26 11.07
C LEU A 239 -10.35 10.82 10.91
N GLY A 240 -10.55 9.60 10.39
CA GLY A 240 -11.86 8.95 10.36
C GLY A 240 -12.73 9.24 9.14
N LEU A 241 -12.21 9.93 8.12
CA LEU A 241 -12.91 10.11 6.84
C LEU A 241 -12.43 9.15 5.74
N THR A 242 -11.22 8.61 5.87
CA THR A 242 -10.64 7.73 4.87
C THR A 242 -11.01 6.28 5.14
N ASP A 243 -11.55 5.60 4.12
CA ASP A 243 -11.91 4.19 4.23
C ASP A 243 -10.66 3.32 4.45
N GLY A 244 -10.69 2.45 5.46
CA GLY A 244 -9.69 1.41 5.61
C GLY A 244 -9.94 0.20 4.70
N PRO A 245 -9.00 -0.76 4.64
CA PRO A 245 -9.07 -1.92 3.76
C PRO A 245 -10.41 -2.70 3.81
N ALA A 246 -10.97 -2.91 5.00
CA ALA A 246 -12.24 -3.62 5.18
C ALA A 246 -13.46 -2.84 4.67
N LEU A 247 -13.45 -1.50 4.81
CA LEU A 247 -14.50 -0.63 4.27
C LEU A 247 -14.43 -0.58 2.74
N VAL A 248 -13.23 -0.42 2.18
CA VAL A 248 -12.99 -0.46 0.73
C VAL A 248 -13.49 -1.79 0.14
N ASN A 249 -13.17 -2.92 0.76
CA ASN A 249 -13.68 -4.21 0.31
C ASN A 249 -15.21 -4.29 0.39
N SER A 250 -15.82 -3.75 1.44
CA SER A 250 -17.27 -3.70 1.57
C SER A 250 -17.89 -2.85 0.45
N LYS A 251 -17.24 -1.72 0.07
CA LYS A 251 -17.64 -0.88 -1.05
C LYS A 251 -17.56 -1.65 -2.38
N ILE A 252 -16.45 -2.35 -2.64
CA ILE A 252 -16.29 -3.22 -3.81
C ILE A 252 -17.41 -4.28 -3.90
N GLN A 253 -17.72 -4.97 -2.80
CA GLN A 253 -18.72 -6.04 -2.79
C GLN A 253 -20.16 -5.55 -2.92
N SER A 254 -20.43 -4.32 -2.45
CA SER A 254 -21.75 -3.69 -2.50
C SER A 254 -22.03 -2.94 -3.80
N ASP A 255 -21.01 -2.67 -4.61
CA ASP A 255 -21.18 -2.09 -5.94
C ASP A 255 -22.02 -3.02 -6.84
N PRO A 256 -23.19 -2.57 -7.35
CA PRO A 256 -24.08 -3.42 -8.14
C PRO A 256 -23.49 -3.90 -9.47
N SER A 257 -22.59 -3.11 -10.07
CA SER A 257 -21.97 -3.42 -11.36
C SER A 257 -20.93 -4.52 -11.19
N ILE A 258 -20.11 -4.41 -10.15
CA ILE A 258 -19.10 -5.42 -9.79
C ILE A 258 -19.77 -6.70 -9.29
N SER A 259 -20.75 -6.57 -8.38
CA SER A 259 -21.47 -7.72 -7.80
C SER A 259 -22.13 -8.59 -8.88
N ARG A 260 -22.64 -7.97 -9.96
CA ARG A 260 -23.17 -8.70 -11.11
C ARG A 260 -22.10 -9.51 -11.84
N VAL A 261 -20.94 -8.92 -12.13
CA VAL A 261 -19.83 -9.62 -12.80
C VAL A 261 -19.28 -10.73 -11.90
N VAL A 262 -19.07 -10.46 -10.60
CA VAL A 262 -18.63 -11.48 -9.63
C VAL A 262 -19.61 -12.66 -9.60
N THR A 263 -20.92 -12.40 -9.58
CA THR A 263 -21.95 -13.45 -9.61
C THR A 263 -21.92 -14.26 -10.92
N LEU A 264 -21.63 -13.61 -12.05
CA LEU A 264 -21.51 -14.26 -13.35
C LEU A 264 -20.25 -15.13 -13.45
N LEU A 265 -19.13 -14.68 -12.88
CA LEU A 265 -17.86 -15.41 -12.85
C LEU A 265 -17.86 -16.53 -11.79
N ASN A 266 -18.67 -16.41 -10.75
CA ASN A 266 -18.80 -17.37 -9.65
C ASN A 266 -19.98 -18.33 -9.87
N GLN A 267 -19.87 -19.22 -10.86
CA GLN A 267 -20.92 -20.16 -11.27
C GLN A 267 -20.50 -21.63 -11.12
N GLN A 268 -21.40 -22.58 -11.43
CA GLN A 268 -21.06 -23.99 -11.43
C GLN A 268 -19.89 -24.27 -12.40
N GLY A 269 -18.74 -24.65 -11.84
CA GLY A 269 -17.51 -24.93 -12.57
C GLY A 269 -16.35 -23.97 -12.27
N SER A 270 -16.64 -22.78 -11.71
CA SER A 270 -15.65 -21.75 -11.38
C SER A 270 -15.91 -21.14 -10.00
N ARG A 271 -14.86 -20.59 -9.38
CA ARG A 271 -14.96 -19.80 -8.16
C ARG A 271 -14.18 -18.50 -8.34
N VAL A 272 -14.74 -17.40 -7.87
CA VAL A 272 -14.02 -16.13 -7.78
C VAL A 272 -13.19 -16.10 -6.50
N GLU A 273 -11.92 -15.74 -6.63
CA GLU A 273 -11.00 -15.48 -5.54
C GLU A 273 -10.39 -14.09 -5.74
N PHE A 274 -10.59 -13.20 -4.78
CA PHE A 274 -9.90 -11.94 -4.77
C PHE A 274 -8.46 -12.15 -4.28
N GLY A 275 -7.50 -11.41 -4.85
CA GLY A 275 -6.18 -11.33 -4.24
C GLY A 275 -6.14 -10.30 -3.12
N ASP A 276 -4.91 -10.00 -2.71
CA ASP A 276 -4.62 -9.03 -1.65
C ASP A 276 -5.06 -7.62 -2.07
N LEU A 277 -5.57 -6.87 -1.10
CA LEU A 277 -5.93 -5.47 -1.28
C LEU A 277 -4.70 -4.61 -0.97
N VAL A 278 -4.09 -4.08 -2.01
CA VAL A 278 -2.88 -3.23 -1.91
C VAL A 278 -3.32 -1.78 -1.76
N LEU A 279 -2.77 -1.10 -0.74
CA LEU A 279 -2.90 0.34 -0.54
C LEU A 279 -1.65 0.99 -1.14
N VAL A 280 -1.86 1.91 -2.08
CA VAL A 280 -0.81 2.69 -2.74
C VAL A 280 -1.03 4.16 -2.36
N PRO A 281 -0.13 4.76 -1.55
CA PRO A 281 -0.17 6.19 -1.29
C PRO A 281 0.25 6.94 -2.56
N VAL A 282 -0.52 7.97 -2.95
CA VAL A 282 -0.24 8.81 -4.12
C VAL A 282 -0.52 10.25 -3.71
N GLU A 283 0.53 11.04 -3.50
CA GLU A 283 0.43 12.42 -2.98
C GLU A 283 -0.47 12.46 -1.73
N ASP A 284 -1.49 13.32 -1.72
CA ASP A 284 -2.48 13.47 -0.65
C ASP A 284 -3.63 12.45 -0.70
N SER A 285 -3.50 11.41 -1.52
CA SER A 285 -4.57 10.45 -1.82
C SER A 285 -4.14 9.01 -1.65
N ILE A 286 -5.14 8.12 -1.54
CA ILE A 286 -4.92 6.70 -1.33
C ILE A 286 -5.67 5.91 -2.38
N LEU A 287 -4.91 5.24 -3.23
CA LEU A 287 -5.42 4.32 -4.23
C LEU A 287 -5.40 2.90 -3.66
N TYR A 288 -6.52 2.19 -3.77
CA TYR A 288 -6.58 0.78 -3.47
C TYR A 288 -6.69 -0.04 -4.74
N VAL A 289 -5.87 -1.08 -4.86
CA VAL A 289 -5.86 -1.99 -6.02
C VAL A 289 -6.10 -3.41 -5.54
N ARG A 290 -7.00 -4.12 -6.20
CA ARG A 290 -7.32 -5.51 -5.88
C ARG A 290 -7.49 -6.37 -7.14
N PRO A 291 -6.68 -7.42 -7.34
CA PRO A 291 -6.91 -8.36 -8.42
C PRO A 291 -8.06 -9.31 -8.09
N LEU A 292 -8.76 -9.76 -9.13
CA LEU A 292 -9.82 -10.75 -9.09
C LEU A 292 -9.42 -11.92 -10.00
N TYR A 293 -9.25 -13.08 -9.38
CA TYR A 293 -8.95 -14.33 -10.04
C TYR A 293 -10.20 -15.19 -10.18
N VAL A 294 -10.25 -15.99 -11.24
CA VAL A 294 -11.22 -17.07 -11.39
C VAL A 294 -10.48 -18.39 -11.38
N VAL A 295 -10.93 -19.31 -10.54
CA VAL A 295 -10.35 -20.63 -10.34
C VAL A 295 -11.33 -21.69 -10.82
N ALA A 296 -10.91 -22.56 -11.74
CA ALA A 296 -11.72 -23.70 -12.16
C ALA A 296 -11.81 -24.78 -11.05
N GLN A 297 -12.89 -25.56 -11.01
CA GLN A 297 -13.03 -26.60 -9.97
C GLN A 297 -12.07 -27.79 -10.17
N SER A 298 -11.64 -28.09 -11.40
CA SER A 298 -10.70 -29.17 -11.68
C SER A 298 -10.09 -29.04 -13.09
N PRO A 299 -8.76 -28.83 -13.22
CA PRO A 299 -7.80 -28.50 -12.15
C PRO A 299 -7.97 -27.05 -11.63
N PRO A 300 -7.68 -26.78 -10.35
CA PRO A 300 -7.76 -25.43 -9.78
C PRO A 300 -6.54 -24.61 -10.21
N VAL A 301 -6.66 -23.97 -11.37
CA VAL A 301 -5.66 -23.02 -11.88
C VAL A 301 -6.28 -21.62 -11.78
N PRO A 302 -5.73 -20.72 -10.96
CA PRO A 302 -6.17 -19.33 -10.89
C PRO A 302 -5.77 -18.56 -12.15
N GLU A 303 -6.71 -17.81 -12.70
CA GLU A 303 -6.50 -16.91 -13.83
C GLU A 303 -6.94 -15.50 -13.45
N LEU A 304 -6.07 -14.50 -13.63
CA LEU A 304 -6.42 -13.10 -13.42
C LEU A 304 -7.47 -12.70 -14.45
N GLN A 305 -8.67 -12.35 -13.99
CA GLN A 305 -9.76 -11.94 -14.88
C GLN A 305 -9.98 -10.44 -14.86
N GLN A 306 -9.86 -9.80 -13.69
CA GLN A 306 -10.12 -8.37 -13.52
C GLN A 306 -9.21 -7.75 -12.47
N VAL A 307 -9.05 -6.44 -12.52
CA VAL A 307 -8.40 -5.57 -11.54
C VAL A 307 -9.40 -4.51 -11.11
N ILE A 308 -9.54 -4.35 -9.79
CA ILE A 308 -10.46 -3.40 -9.17
C ILE A 308 -9.61 -2.27 -8.58
N ALA A 309 -9.89 -1.03 -8.98
CA ALA A 309 -9.26 0.17 -8.46
C ALA A 309 -10.29 1.02 -7.70
N VAL A 310 -9.90 1.53 -6.52
CA VAL A 310 -10.75 2.37 -5.67
C VAL A 310 -10.00 3.62 -5.25
N LEU A 311 -10.64 4.78 -5.45
CA LEU A 311 -10.16 6.09 -4.99
C LEU A 311 -11.35 6.89 -4.45
N GLY A 312 -11.37 7.14 -3.15
CA GLY A 312 -12.51 7.76 -2.46
C GLY A 312 -13.81 6.96 -2.67
N GLU A 313 -14.81 7.58 -3.29
CA GLU A 313 -16.10 6.96 -3.61
C GLU A 313 -16.13 6.25 -4.97
N ARG A 314 -15.07 6.36 -5.78
CA ARG A 314 -15.01 5.71 -7.08
C ARG A 314 -14.50 4.28 -6.96
N VAL A 315 -15.25 3.36 -7.54
CA VAL A 315 -14.86 1.95 -7.70
C VAL A 315 -14.97 1.60 -9.17
N VAL A 316 -13.88 1.13 -9.76
CA VAL A 316 -13.82 0.71 -11.16
C VAL A 316 -13.23 -0.70 -11.22
N MET A 317 -13.79 -1.56 -12.07
CA MET A 317 -13.27 -2.89 -12.34
C MET A 317 -13.06 -3.08 -13.84
N CYS A 318 -11.84 -3.40 -14.25
CA CYS A 318 -11.46 -3.62 -15.65
C CYS A 318 -10.53 -4.84 -15.79
N PRO A 319 -10.32 -5.39 -17.00
CA PRO A 319 -9.38 -6.49 -17.23
C PRO A 319 -7.94 -6.23 -16.80
N THR A 320 -7.47 -4.98 -16.90
CA THR A 320 -6.08 -4.60 -16.60
C THR A 320 -6.02 -3.42 -15.62
N LEU A 321 -4.88 -3.26 -14.94
CA LEU A 321 -4.64 -2.12 -14.06
C LEU A 321 -4.67 -0.80 -14.83
N ASP A 322 -4.04 -0.76 -16.01
CA ASP A 322 -4.04 0.40 -16.89
C ASP A 322 -5.48 0.83 -17.26
N GLU A 323 -6.33 -0.09 -17.70
CA GLU A 323 -7.74 0.20 -17.97
C GLU A 323 -8.49 0.66 -16.72
N ALA A 324 -8.21 0.07 -15.56
CA ALA A 324 -8.83 0.45 -14.29
C ALA A 324 -8.44 1.89 -13.89
N LEU A 325 -7.17 2.27 -14.05
CA LEU A 325 -6.70 3.63 -13.79
C LEU A 325 -7.30 4.64 -14.79
N ARG A 326 -7.32 4.31 -16.09
CA ARG A 326 -7.98 5.16 -17.10
C ARG A 326 -9.46 5.36 -16.79
N GLY A 327 -10.17 4.31 -16.43
CA GLY A 327 -11.58 4.38 -16.04
C GLY A 327 -11.81 5.20 -14.77
N LEU A 328 -10.88 5.13 -13.82
CA LEU A 328 -10.94 5.89 -12.56
C LEU A 328 -10.75 7.40 -12.80
N PHE A 329 -9.78 7.79 -13.64
CA PHE A 329 -9.44 9.19 -13.90
C PHE A 329 -10.21 9.81 -15.09
N GLY A 330 -10.81 9.00 -15.95
CA GLY A 330 -11.53 9.47 -17.14
C GLY A 330 -10.61 9.83 -18.30
N LEU A 331 -9.46 9.17 -18.40
CA LEU A 331 -8.46 9.44 -19.42
C LEU A 331 -8.85 8.71 -20.72
N THR A 332 -9.27 9.46 -21.74
CA THR A 332 -9.46 8.99 -23.11
C THR A 332 -8.33 9.50 -24.00
N LEU A 333 -7.59 8.60 -24.64
CA LEU A 333 -6.58 8.98 -25.64
C LEU A 333 -7.22 9.21 -27.01
N VAL A 334 -6.73 10.23 -27.71
CA VAL A 334 -7.14 10.57 -29.08
C VAL A 334 -6.79 9.45 -30.09
N SER A 335 -5.90 8.53 -29.72
CA SER A 335 -5.49 7.37 -30.54
C SER A 335 -6.52 6.23 -30.60
N ASP A 336 -7.55 6.20 -29.75
CA ASP A 336 -8.56 5.12 -29.74
C ASP A 336 -9.80 5.36 -30.61
N SER A 337 -9.76 6.36 -31.51
CA SER A 337 -10.87 6.58 -32.46
C SER A 337 -11.10 5.43 -33.45
N GLN A 338 -10.26 4.38 -33.45
CA GLN A 338 -10.45 3.16 -34.25
C GLN A 338 -10.53 1.85 -33.46
N ASP A 339 -10.10 1.81 -32.19
CA ASP A 339 -10.24 0.66 -31.29
C ASP A 339 -11.13 0.97 -30.08
N ALA A 340 -12.25 1.65 -30.34
CA ALA A 340 -13.41 1.69 -29.44
C ALA A 340 -14.10 0.31 -29.37
N SER A 341 -13.34 -0.77 -29.19
CA SER A 341 -13.89 -2.01 -28.62
C SER A 341 -14.21 -1.71 -27.16
N ALA A 342 -15.46 -1.30 -26.93
CA ALA A 342 -16.16 -1.18 -25.65
C ALA A 342 -15.26 -1.40 -24.43
N SER A 343 -14.91 -0.33 -23.69
CA SER A 343 -14.24 -0.51 -22.40
C SER A 343 -15.07 -1.49 -21.57
N SER A 344 -14.56 -2.69 -21.35
CA SER A 344 -15.25 -3.74 -20.61
C SER A 344 -15.32 -3.45 -19.11
N CYS A 345 -14.73 -2.31 -18.73
CA CYS A 345 -14.82 -1.71 -17.42
C CYS A 345 -16.26 -1.55 -16.93
N VAL A 346 -16.46 -1.86 -15.66
CA VAL A 346 -17.72 -1.66 -14.93
C VAL A 346 -17.48 -0.84 -13.66
N GLY A 347 -18.54 -0.25 -13.11
CA GLY A 347 -18.47 0.64 -11.96
C GLY A 347 -18.51 2.11 -12.35
N ASN A 348 -17.90 2.97 -11.53
CA ASN A 348 -17.93 4.43 -11.67
C ASN A 348 -16.89 4.92 -12.69
N THR A 349 -17.09 4.63 -13.97
CA THR A 349 -16.15 4.95 -15.07
C THR A 349 -16.27 6.36 -15.63
N ALA A 350 -17.13 7.21 -15.07
CA ALA A 350 -17.36 8.58 -15.57
C ALA A 350 -16.16 9.53 -15.38
N GLY A 351 -15.05 9.06 -14.80
CA GLY A 351 -13.79 9.81 -14.69
C GLY A 351 -13.79 10.91 -13.64
N LEU A 352 -12.70 11.02 -12.89
CA LEU A 352 -12.50 12.11 -11.92
C LEU A 352 -12.34 13.47 -12.61
N ALA A 353 -11.68 13.52 -13.78
CA ALA A 353 -11.45 14.76 -14.52
C ALA A 353 -12.75 15.46 -14.97
N ALA A 354 -13.75 14.68 -15.41
CA ALA A 354 -15.04 15.22 -15.82
C ALA A 354 -15.86 15.78 -14.65
N GLU A 355 -15.65 15.25 -13.45
CA GLU A 355 -16.36 15.68 -12.24
C GLU A 355 -15.71 16.91 -11.60
N ILE A 356 -14.37 16.99 -11.61
CA ILE A 356 -13.64 18.21 -11.26
C ILE A 356 -14.05 19.36 -12.21
N ALA A 357 -14.21 19.08 -13.50
CA ALA A 357 -14.70 20.05 -14.47
C ALA A 357 -16.19 20.46 -14.27
N ALA A 358 -16.98 19.64 -13.58
CA ALA A 358 -18.40 19.87 -13.33
C ALA A 358 -18.70 20.49 -11.94
N ALA A 359 -17.74 20.51 -11.03
CA ALA A 359 -17.88 21.14 -9.72
C ALA A 359 -17.76 22.67 -9.84
N GLU A 360 -18.89 23.39 -9.78
CA GLU A 360 -18.89 24.85 -9.67
C GLU A 360 -18.19 25.29 -8.37
N PRO A 361 -17.43 26.41 -8.36
CA PRO A 361 -16.80 26.91 -7.14
C PRO A 361 -17.88 27.36 -6.16
N ASP A 362 -17.75 26.91 -4.90
CA ASP A 362 -18.62 27.29 -3.79
C ASP A 362 -18.72 28.83 -3.68
N PRO A 363 -19.93 29.42 -3.57
CA PRO A 363 -20.06 30.86 -3.45
C PRO A 363 -19.38 31.34 -2.16
N ALA A 364 -18.48 32.32 -2.29
CA ALA A 364 -17.76 32.92 -1.19
C ALA A 364 -18.69 33.31 -0.02
N PRO A 365 -18.29 33.08 1.24
CA PRO A 365 -19.12 33.44 2.39
C PRO A 365 -19.35 34.97 2.43
N PRO A 366 -20.56 35.44 2.76
CA PRO A 366 -20.86 36.86 2.76
C PRO A 366 -20.06 37.59 3.85
N ALA A 367 -19.46 38.72 3.48
CA ALA A 367 -18.72 39.58 4.40
C ALA A 367 -19.63 40.14 5.51
N GLU A 368 -19.13 40.10 6.75
CA GLU A 368 -19.74 40.71 7.94
C GLU A 368 -19.95 42.23 7.79
N PRO A 369 -21.10 42.80 8.16
CA PRO A 369 -21.33 44.24 8.07
C PRO A 369 -20.83 45.01 9.30
N ALA A 370 -20.08 46.09 9.08
CA ALA A 370 -19.74 47.10 10.10
C ALA A 370 -20.95 48.02 10.43
N PRO A 371 -21.02 48.66 11.61
CA PRO A 371 -22.26 49.25 12.14
C PRO A 371 -22.56 50.65 11.60
N ALA A 372 -23.85 50.95 11.42
CA ALA A 372 -24.39 52.22 10.89
C ALA A 372 -24.72 53.26 11.98
N PRO A 373 -24.62 54.57 11.69
CA PRO A 373 -25.37 55.64 12.36
C PRO A 373 -26.67 56.03 11.60
N PRO A 374 -27.61 56.78 12.22
CA PRO A 374 -29.04 56.66 11.94
C PRO A 374 -29.59 57.55 10.80
N GLU A 375 -30.74 57.08 10.33
CA GLU A 375 -31.63 57.46 9.21
C GLU A 375 -32.15 58.92 9.18
N PRO A 376 -32.66 59.37 8.01
CA PRO A 376 -34.13 59.43 7.88
C PRO A 376 -34.71 58.97 6.51
N ALA A 377 -35.72 58.09 6.61
CA ALA A 377 -37.00 57.92 5.89
C ALA A 377 -37.14 58.08 4.33
N PRO A 378 -38.08 57.33 3.70
CA PRO A 378 -37.85 56.65 2.42
C PRO A 378 -38.56 57.28 1.21
N THR A 379 -38.05 56.98 0.01
CA THR A 379 -38.76 57.13 -1.28
C THR A 379 -38.74 55.80 -2.06
N PRO A 380 -39.75 55.49 -2.90
CA PRO A 380 -39.91 54.16 -3.52
C PRO A 380 -38.88 53.91 -4.64
N PRO A 381 -38.38 52.67 -4.84
CA PRO A 381 -37.42 52.39 -5.90
C PRO A 381 -38.08 52.06 -7.25
N GLU A 382 -37.48 52.59 -8.32
CA GLU A 382 -37.60 52.17 -9.72
C GLU A 382 -36.87 50.81 -9.97
N PRO A 383 -37.11 50.12 -11.11
CA PRO A 383 -36.72 48.74 -11.31
C PRO A 383 -35.23 48.53 -11.61
N ALA A 384 -34.76 47.33 -11.27
CA ALA A 384 -33.39 46.84 -11.41
C ALA A 384 -32.86 46.85 -12.87
N PRO A 385 -31.55 47.07 -13.08
CA PRO A 385 -30.90 46.78 -14.36
C PRO A 385 -30.69 45.26 -14.55
N ALA A 386 -30.73 44.84 -15.81
CA ALA A 386 -30.50 43.48 -16.29
C ALA A 386 -29.07 42.97 -16.01
N PRO A 387 -28.86 41.64 -15.95
CA PRO A 387 -27.57 41.03 -15.66
C PRO A 387 -26.53 41.25 -16.77
N ALA A 388 -25.27 41.37 -16.38
CA ALA A 388 -24.11 41.28 -17.27
C ALA A 388 -23.98 39.86 -17.85
N PRO A 389 -23.40 39.69 -19.05
CA PRO A 389 -23.26 38.38 -19.68
C PRO A 389 -22.27 37.47 -18.91
N PRO A 390 -22.41 36.13 -19.04
CA PRO A 390 -21.55 35.18 -18.37
C PRO A 390 -20.11 35.27 -18.88
N VAL A 391 -19.15 35.16 -17.96
CA VAL A 391 -17.74 34.88 -18.24
C VAL A 391 -17.65 33.40 -18.66
N PRO A 392 -16.91 33.05 -19.74
CA PRO A 392 -16.78 31.67 -20.19
C PRO A 392 -15.96 30.82 -19.18
N PRO A 393 -16.16 29.49 -19.15
CA PRO A 393 -15.38 28.58 -18.31
C PRO A 393 -13.90 28.65 -18.69
N GLY A 394 -13.01 28.56 -17.70
CA GLY A 394 -11.57 28.46 -17.94
C GLY A 394 -11.26 27.10 -18.56
N ASP A 395 -10.84 27.10 -19.83
CA ASP A 395 -10.24 25.94 -20.48
C ASP A 395 -8.88 25.64 -19.80
N ILE A 396 -8.56 24.35 -19.63
CA ILE A 396 -7.18 23.93 -19.36
C ILE A 396 -6.32 24.49 -20.50
N PRO A 397 -5.19 25.15 -20.23
CA PRO A 397 -4.33 25.65 -21.31
C PRO A 397 -3.97 24.49 -22.26
N ASP A 398 -4.15 24.67 -23.57
CA ASP A 398 -3.83 23.66 -24.61
C ASP A 398 -2.42 23.05 -24.43
N ALA A 399 -1.50 23.80 -23.82
CA ALA A 399 -0.15 23.36 -23.46
C ALA A 399 -0.14 22.20 -22.45
N VAL A 400 -0.93 22.28 -21.38
CA VAL A 400 -1.05 21.24 -20.35
C VAL A 400 -1.67 19.97 -20.94
N SER A 401 -2.74 20.12 -21.73
CA SER A 401 -3.36 18.98 -22.43
C SER A 401 -2.38 18.30 -23.39
N GLY A 402 -1.58 19.07 -24.14
CA GLY A 402 -0.56 18.51 -25.04
C GLY A 402 0.60 17.79 -24.31
N LEU A 403 1.00 18.28 -23.13
CA LEU A 403 2.03 17.62 -22.31
C LEU A 403 1.53 16.26 -21.77
N LEU A 404 0.30 16.22 -21.26
CA LEU A 404 -0.31 14.99 -20.75
C LEU A 404 -0.58 13.98 -21.87
N GLU A 405 -1.04 14.42 -23.05
CA GLU A 405 -1.20 13.55 -24.22
C GLU A 405 0.12 12.88 -24.61
N ARG A 406 1.22 13.63 -24.63
CA ARG A 406 2.54 13.10 -24.97
C ARG A 406 3.09 12.16 -23.90
N ALA A 407 2.82 12.42 -22.62
CA ALA A 407 3.18 11.50 -21.54
C ALA A 407 2.52 10.13 -21.71
N VAL A 408 1.24 10.11 -22.09
CA VAL A 408 0.52 8.84 -22.27
C VAL A 408 1.00 8.06 -23.51
N GLU A 409 1.39 8.74 -24.59
CA GLU A 409 2.05 8.08 -25.73
C GLU A 409 3.34 7.35 -25.30
N LEU A 410 4.12 7.98 -24.41
CA LEU A 410 5.36 7.39 -23.90
C LEU A 410 5.09 6.18 -23.00
N PHE A 411 4.04 6.19 -22.18
CA PHE A 411 3.62 4.99 -21.44
C PHE A 411 3.21 3.83 -22.36
N ALA A 412 2.50 4.12 -23.46
CA ALA A 412 2.16 3.09 -24.45
C ALA A 412 3.41 2.51 -25.15
N GLU A 413 4.41 3.36 -25.43
CA GLU A 413 5.71 2.92 -25.95
C GLU A 413 6.49 2.09 -24.92
N ALA A 414 6.43 2.45 -23.64
CA ALA A 414 7.04 1.70 -22.54
C ALA A 414 6.43 0.30 -22.44
N ASP A 415 5.10 0.18 -22.43
CA ASP A 415 4.39 -1.11 -22.38
C ASP A 415 4.73 -2.02 -23.57
N ALA A 416 4.87 -1.44 -24.77
CA ALA A 416 5.32 -2.19 -25.93
C ALA A 416 6.76 -2.68 -25.76
N ALA A 417 7.65 -1.84 -25.23
CA ALA A 417 9.04 -2.21 -24.93
C ALA A 417 9.12 -3.33 -23.86
N LEU A 418 8.25 -3.28 -22.84
CA LEU A 418 8.15 -4.31 -21.80
C LEU A 418 7.71 -5.66 -22.39
N ARG A 419 6.70 -5.67 -23.27
CA ARG A 419 6.25 -6.89 -23.97
C ARG A 419 7.33 -7.50 -24.86
N ASP A 420 8.17 -6.64 -25.45
CA ASP A 420 9.29 -7.05 -26.30
C ASP A 420 10.56 -7.42 -25.50
N GLY A 421 10.53 -7.32 -24.16
CA GLY A 421 11.68 -7.62 -23.30
C GLY A 421 12.81 -6.58 -23.37
N ARG A 422 12.53 -5.36 -23.85
CA ARG A 422 13.48 -4.24 -23.95
C ARG A 422 13.34 -3.32 -22.74
N LEU A 423 13.94 -3.76 -21.62
CA LEU A 423 13.81 -3.09 -20.31
C LEU A 423 14.50 -1.72 -20.24
N ASP A 424 15.56 -1.52 -21.03
CA ASP A 424 16.26 -0.25 -21.17
C ASP A 424 15.40 0.83 -21.85
N LEU A 425 14.69 0.44 -22.91
CA LEU A 425 13.75 1.30 -23.62
C LEU A 425 12.49 1.55 -22.80
N TYR A 426 12.01 0.54 -22.05
CA TYR A 426 10.92 0.71 -21.08
C TYR A 426 11.27 1.81 -20.08
N GLN A 427 12.43 1.72 -19.42
CA GLN A 427 12.83 2.70 -18.41
C GLN A 427 12.92 4.11 -18.98
N GLN A 428 13.57 4.29 -20.14
CA GLN A 428 13.68 5.60 -20.79
C GLN A 428 12.32 6.24 -21.10
N ARG A 429 11.33 5.42 -21.50
CA ARG A 429 9.99 5.92 -21.83
C ARG A 429 9.18 6.27 -20.60
N ILE A 430 9.35 5.54 -19.50
CA ILE A 430 8.77 5.91 -18.20
C ILE A 430 9.35 7.25 -17.73
N ASP A 431 10.67 7.41 -17.74
CA ASP A 431 11.34 8.64 -17.29
C ASP A 431 10.89 9.87 -18.12
N GLU A 432 10.78 9.73 -19.45
CA GLU A 432 10.31 10.80 -20.34
C GLU A 432 8.82 11.13 -20.10
N ALA A 433 7.99 10.15 -19.77
CA ALA A 433 6.56 10.34 -19.50
C ALA A 433 6.34 11.10 -18.18
N GLU A 434 7.08 10.74 -17.14
CA GLU A 434 7.02 11.37 -15.83
C GLU A 434 7.46 12.84 -15.87
N GLU A 435 8.50 13.17 -16.64
CA GLU A 435 8.97 14.54 -16.84
C GLU A 435 7.90 15.43 -17.51
N LEU A 436 7.10 14.87 -18.41
CA LEU A 436 6.00 15.61 -19.04
C LEU A 436 4.82 15.81 -18.10
N ILE A 437 4.52 14.83 -17.25
CA ILE A 437 3.51 14.97 -16.18
C ILE A 437 3.94 16.04 -15.18
N ARG A 438 5.23 16.07 -14.81
CA ARG A 438 5.80 17.09 -13.91
C ARG A 438 5.62 18.50 -14.49
N ARG A 439 5.97 18.70 -15.76
CA ARG A 439 5.77 19.99 -16.45
C ARG A 439 4.30 20.39 -16.56
N ALA A 440 3.41 19.43 -16.82
CA ALA A 440 1.98 19.68 -16.86
C ALA A 440 1.44 20.13 -15.50
N SER A 441 1.94 19.54 -14.40
CA SER A 441 1.61 19.92 -13.03
C SER A 441 2.13 21.33 -12.67
N GLU A 442 3.36 21.66 -13.08
CA GLU A 442 3.95 22.99 -12.86
C GLU A 442 3.19 24.11 -13.59
N GLU A 443 2.76 23.89 -14.84
CA GLU A 443 1.97 24.89 -15.58
C GLU A 443 0.55 25.05 -15.03
N LEU A 444 -0.02 24.00 -14.41
CA LEU A 444 -1.30 24.06 -13.70
C LEU A 444 -1.19 24.84 -12.38
N GLY A 445 -0.03 24.78 -11.72
CA GLY A 445 0.25 25.51 -10.48
C GLY A 445 0.46 27.02 -10.66
N ASP A 446 1.01 27.45 -11.81
CA ASP A 446 1.26 28.87 -12.13
C ASP A 446 0.02 29.61 -12.71
N SER A 447 -1.05 28.88 -13.02
CA SER A 447 -2.28 29.40 -13.65
C SER A 447 -3.50 29.54 -12.73
N LEU A 448 -3.33 29.20 -11.44
CA LEU A 448 -4.24 29.47 -10.31
C LEU A 448 -3.74 30.67 -9.49
#